data_AF-A0A7J2MX55-F1
#
_entry.id   AF-A0A7J2MX55-F1
#
_cell.length_a   1.000
_cell.length_b   1.000
_cell.length_c   1.000
_cell.angle_alpha   90.00
_cell.angle_beta   90.00
_cell.angle_gamma   90.00
#
_symmetry.space_group_name_H-M   'P 1'
#
loop_
_entity.id
_entity.type
_entity.pdbx_description
1 polymer ?
#
loop_
_entity_poly.entity_id
_entity_poly.type
_entity_poly.pdbx_seq_one_letter_code
_entity_poly.pdbx_strand_id
1 'polypeptide(L)'
;MKKMALFVVLVLLLPAVSYEIDETKVRENDSMNLTENIHALKNDNKTEYWALLIAVGKYANVPEMDRPSMLIEVENFYNTLLVSERWDEDHIKVITAENATVPNIIKGFLWLDEMEDENDICLVYFTTHGFPIIFDLPPFDEEDGMDEALATYRGFLPFENPWSWEPLANPFAIITDDELNFFLNRLESKGICFIVDSCHSGGFNDNWSYAKAEKFAEGLAKDLKGKNRIVMTSVREEDVSYGSIFTHYLVEGLKGYADENNDGICTAEEAFYYAKPLVIEASGGSMIPQIFDDFEGELPLTEKELPPSKPVIEGNEIGKTNVSIYYTLYSADPEGDKIQYYIRWGDGSEEYTDWYSSGEYVNISHTWEKEGTYEIEIKAIDEHGADSEWSYIIVTMADKHVVDQRQIKQDYAYLINDTRWLAQSFVPTLPNLSKVELCLIAWKEGYDVEVAIKDGIDGKELAKTSKIIEPTDDWRTQWVSFSFIDVELIPGKEYYIVCRSSKEGWGVAWVVGEEAYDNGMFYTSRNAGNEWREVNQVDACFVTYGAE
;
A
#
# COMPACT_ATOMS: atom_id res chain seq x y z
N MET A 1 -50.66 -1.73 27.38
CA MET A 1 -50.20 -1.88 25.98
C MET A 1 -50.22 -0.53 25.30
N LYS A 2 -49.18 -0.24 24.51
CA LYS A 2 -48.98 0.91 23.60
C LYS A 2 -48.80 2.29 24.25
N LYS A 3 -47.54 2.72 24.36
CA LYS A 3 -47.15 4.14 24.27
C LYS A 3 -46.75 4.42 22.83
N MET A 4 -47.32 5.47 22.28
CA MET A 4 -47.22 5.94 20.90
C MET A 4 -46.03 6.90 20.81
N ALA A 5 -45.15 6.68 19.83
CA ALA A 5 -43.97 7.51 19.56
C ALA A 5 -44.40 8.89 19.02
N LEU A 6 -43.70 9.93 19.49
CA LEU A 6 -43.90 11.32 19.07
C LEU A 6 -42.88 11.61 17.95
N PHE A 7 -43.40 11.88 16.75
CA PHE A 7 -42.65 12.38 15.60
C PHE A 7 -42.24 13.84 15.86
N VAL A 8 -40.97 14.18 15.67
CA VAL A 8 -40.50 15.57 15.58
C VAL A 8 -40.09 15.81 14.13
N VAL A 9 -40.93 16.53 13.40
CA VAL A 9 -40.61 17.10 12.08
C VAL A 9 -39.90 18.43 12.34
N LEU A 10 -38.61 18.52 12.00
CA LEU A 10 -37.87 19.78 12.05
C LEU A 10 -37.89 20.42 10.65
N VAL A 11 -38.88 21.27 10.40
CA VAL A 11 -38.86 22.20 9.26
C VAL A 11 -37.94 23.36 9.61
N LEU A 12 -36.81 23.50 8.92
CA LEU A 12 -35.95 24.69 9.00
C LEU A 12 -36.41 25.73 7.97
N LEU A 13 -37.05 26.78 8.48
CA LEU A 13 -37.27 28.05 7.80
C LEU A 13 -35.93 28.80 7.69
N LEU A 14 -35.43 28.98 6.46
CA LEU A 14 -34.38 29.95 6.18
C LEU A 14 -34.99 31.36 6.14
N PRO A 15 -34.38 32.40 6.75
CA PRO A 15 -34.73 33.78 6.44
C PRO A 15 -34.18 34.13 5.06
N ALA A 16 -35.06 34.55 4.16
CA ALA A 16 -34.67 35.16 2.89
C ALA A 16 -33.87 36.44 3.17
N VAL A 17 -32.58 36.44 2.85
CA VAL A 17 -31.82 37.68 2.69
C VAL A 17 -32.06 38.14 1.25
N SER A 18 -32.93 39.14 1.09
CA SER A 18 -33.08 39.87 -0.15
C SER A 18 -31.86 40.78 -0.33
N TYR A 19 -31.08 40.56 -1.38
CA TYR A 19 -30.10 41.53 -1.85
C TYR A 19 -30.79 42.44 -2.86
N GLU A 20 -31.03 43.70 -2.51
CA GLU A 20 -31.44 44.73 -3.46
C GLU A 20 -30.24 45.07 -4.35
N ILE A 21 -30.38 44.89 -5.65
CA ILE A 21 -29.46 45.43 -6.65
C ILE A 21 -29.80 46.92 -6.82
N ASP A 22 -28.87 47.79 -6.45
CA ASP A 22 -28.95 49.23 -6.75
C ASP A 22 -28.54 49.45 -8.23
N GLU A 23 -29.55 49.62 -9.09
CA GLU A 23 -29.41 49.86 -10.54
C GLU A 23 -28.90 51.28 -10.91
N THR A 24 -28.28 52.03 -9.99
CA THR A 24 -27.82 53.40 -10.28
C THR A 24 -26.31 53.60 -10.22
N LYS A 25 -25.53 52.70 -10.86
CA LYS A 25 -24.13 52.99 -11.26
C LYS A 25 -23.79 52.42 -12.64
N VAL A 26 -24.69 52.57 -13.60
CA VAL A 26 -24.35 52.55 -15.03
C VAL A 26 -24.21 54.00 -15.49
N ARG A 27 -22.97 54.49 -15.58
CA ARG A 27 -22.48 55.47 -16.57
C ARG A 27 -21.03 55.88 -16.27
N GLU A 28 -20.25 55.92 -17.35
CA GLU A 28 -18.90 56.48 -17.49
C GLU A 28 -17.72 55.59 -17.07
N ASN A 29 -17.29 54.70 -17.97
CA ASN A 29 -16.05 54.88 -18.75
C ASN A 29 -15.81 53.69 -19.71
N ASP A 30 -16.48 53.72 -20.86
CA ASP A 30 -16.10 52.96 -22.04
C ASP A 30 -15.10 53.78 -22.85
N SER A 31 -13.82 53.42 -22.78
CA SER A 31 -12.89 53.41 -23.91
C SER A 31 -11.48 53.05 -23.44
N MET A 32 -11.10 51.77 -23.45
CA MET A 32 -9.76 51.33 -23.85
C MET A 32 -9.64 49.80 -23.89
N ASN A 33 -9.02 49.32 -24.98
CA ASN A 33 -8.51 47.98 -25.24
C ASN A 33 -9.49 46.85 -25.63
N LEU A 34 -10.09 47.05 -26.79
CA LEU A 34 -10.73 46.03 -27.63
C LEU A 34 -9.72 45.21 -28.49
N THR A 35 -8.49 44.99 -28.00
CA THR A 35 -7.43 44.33 -28.82
C THR A 35 -6.47 43.44 -28.03
N GLU A 36 -6.93 42.68 -27.02
CA GLU A 36 -6.01 41.77 -26.30
C GLU A 36 -6.55 40.41 -25.86
N ASN A 37 -7.78 40.01 -26.21
CA ASN A 37 -8.25 38.63 -26.02
C ASN A 37 -8.51 37.94 -27.35
N ILE A 38 -7.45 37.86 -28.17
CA ILE A 38 -7.26 36.72 -29.08
C ILE A 38 -6.66 35.60 -28.20
N HIS A 39 -7.50 35.03 -27.33
CA HIS A 39 -7.26 33.74 -26.69
C HIS A 39 -8.29 32.72 -27.18
N ALA A 40 -8.73 32.88 -28.43
CA ALA A 40 -9.30 31.82 -29.23
C ALA A 40 -8.26 31.44 -30.29
N LEU A 41 -8.01 30.14 -30.42
CA LEU A 41 -7.08 29.44 -31.32
C LEU A 41 -5.69 29.14 -30.74
N LYS A 42 -5.69 28.32 -29.69
CA LYS A 42 -4.89 27.08 -29.71
C LYS A 42 -5.84 25.90 -29.45
N ASN A 43 -6.61 25.51 -30.48
CA ASN A 43 -6.85 24.09 -30.67
C ASN A 43 -5.48 23.54 -31.06
N ASP A 44 -4.72 23.02 -30.11
CA ASP A 44 -3.96 21.84 -30.47
C ASP A 44 -4.98 20.72 -30.37
N ASN A 45 -5.28 20.05 -31.48
CA ASN A 45 -6.29 18.99 -31.55
C ASN A 45 -5.74 17.69 -30.90
N LYS A 46 -4.98 17.85 -29.81
CA LYS A 46 -4.21 16.86 -29.09
C LYS A 46 -5.05 16.45 -27.89
N THR A 47 -5.20 15.15 -27.71
CA THR A 47 -5.91 14.57 -26.55
C THR A 47 -5.04 14.69 -25.32
N GLU A 48 -5.61 15.27 -24.27
CA GLU A 48 -5.05 15.29 -22.92
C GLU A 48 -5.72 14.21 -22.07
N TYR A 49 -5.02 13.76 -21.03
CA TYR A 49 -5.51 12.74 -20.11
C TYR A 49 -5.58 13.33 -18.71
N TRP A 50 -6.76 13.27 -18.09
CA TRP A 50 -7.02 13.85 -16.77
C TRP A 50 -7.49 12.78 -15.80
N ALA A 51 -6.90 12.72 -14.60
CA ALA A 51 -7.27 11.73 -13.60
C ALA A 51 -7.69 12.32 -12.26
N LEU A 52 -8.71 11.72 -11.66
CA LEU A 52 -9.09 11.91 -10.27
C LEU A 52 -8.97 10.57 -9.52
N LEU A 53 -7.97 10.46 -8.65
CA LEU A 53 -7.70 9.27 -7.87
C LEU A 53 -8.12 9.48 -6.41
N ILE A 54 -9.05 8.68 -5.91
CA ILE A 54 -9.64 8.82 -4.58
C ILE A 54 -9.42 7.52 -3.80
N ALA A 55 -8.75 7.60 -2.66
CA ALA A 55 -8.56 6.46 -1.76
C ALA A 55 -8.80 6.83 -0.31
N VAL A 56 -9.87 6.31 0.29
CA VAL A 56 -10.21 6.71 1.66
C VAL A 56 -9.24 6.09 2.65
N GLY A 57 -9.15 4.75 2.75
CA GLY A 57 -8.10 4.01 3.49
C GLY A 57 -8.00 4.25 5.02
N LYS A 58 -8.46 5.38 5.53
CA LYS A 58 -8.56 5.74 6.95
C LYS A 58 -9.93 6.35 7.22
N TYR A 59 -10.49 6.07 8.39
CA TYR A 59 -11.83 6.49 8.76
C TYR A 59 -11.86 7.14 10.15
N ALA A 60 -12.44 8.34 10.22
CA ALA A 60 -12.47 9.16 11.41
C ALA A 60 -13.24 8.46 12.54
N ASN A 61 -12.54 8.24 13.67
CA ASN A 61 -13.09 7.69 14.91
C ASN A 61 -13.47 6.19 14.86
N VAL A 62 -13.08 5.46 13.81
CA VAL A 62 -13.33 4.01 13.64
C VAL A 62 -12.09 3.32 13.01
N PRO A 63 -10.93 3.31 13.68
CA PRO A 63 -9.67 2.78 13.12
C PRO A 63 -9.73 1.28 12.76
N GLU A 64 -10.68 0.52 13.30
CA GLU A 64 -10.96 -0.87 12.91
C GLU A 64 -11.44 -1.02 11.46
N MET A 65 -11.97 0.05 10.87
CA MET A 65 -12.36 0.11 9.47
C MET A 65 -11.23 0.56 8.55
N ASP A 66 -10.07 0.97 9.08
CA ASP A 66 -8.94 1.39 8.26
C ASP A 66 -8.48 0.24 7.34
N ARG A 67 -8.12 0.60 6.12
CA ARG A 67 -7.61 -0.30 5.07
C ARG A 67 -6.40 0.34 4.41
N PRO A 68 -5.20 0.26 5.04
CA PRO A 68 -3.99 0.86 4.49
C PRO A 68 -3.62 0.40 3.08
N SER A 69 -4.02 -0.81 2.68
CA SER A 69 -3.82 -1.32 1.31
C SER A 69 -4.43 -0.42 0.23
N MET A 70 -5.53 0.28 0.51
CA MET A 70 -6.14 1.23 -0.43
C MET A 70 -5.21 2.40 -0.74
N LEU A 71 -4.43 2.84 0.26
CA LEU A 71 -3.48 3.94 0.12
C LEU A 71 -2.23 3.50 -0.65
N ILE A 72 -1.82 2.23 -0.50
CA ILE A 72 -0.72 1.64 -1.27
C ILE A 72 -1.12 1.52 -2.74
N GLU A 73 -2.30 0.96 -3.03
CA GLU A 73 -2.68 0.76 -4.43
C GLU A 73 -2.99 2.05 -5.18
N VAL A 74 -3.51 3.10 -4.55
CA VAL A 74 -3.67 4.39 -5.25
C VAL A 74 -2.32 5.02 -5.59
N GLU A 75 -1.29 4.80 -4.77
CA GLU A 75 0.08 5.22 -5.07
C GLU A 75 0.66 4.41 -6.23
N ASN A 76 0.48 3.08 -6.23
CA ASN A 76 0.86 2.22 -7.36
C ASN A 76 0.17 2.63 -8.66
N PHE A 77 -1.13 2.95 -8.59
CA PHE A 77 -1.90 3.41 -9.74
C PHE A 77 -1.36 4.75 -10.25
N TYR A 78 -1.20 5.74 -9.36
CA TYR A 78 -0.62 7.04 -9.69
C TYR A 78 0.75 6.92 -10.37
N ASN A 79 1.66 6.13 -9.80
CA ASN A 79 2.99 5.93 -10.37
C ASN A 79 2.91 5.25 -11.75
N THR A 80 2.03 4.28 -11.93
CA THR A 80 1.84 3.60 -13.22
C THR A 80 1.30 4.54 -14.30
N LEU A 81 0.43 5.49 -13.95
CA LEU A 81 -0.01 6.51 -14.90
C LEU A 81 1.15 7.41 -15.34
N LEU A 82 2.00 7.84 -14.40
CA LEU A 82 3.13 8.74 -14.69
C LEU A 82 4.27 8.10 -15.51
N VAL A 83 4.32 6.77 -15.56
CA VAL A 83 5.23 6.05 -16.46
C VAL A 83 4.81 6.23 -17.92
N SER A 84 3.51 6.36 -18.19
CA SER A 84 2.98 6.58 -19.53
C SER A 84 3.12 8.05 -19.95
N GLU A 85 3.53 8.27 -21.20
CA GLU A 85 3.65 9.61 -21.79
C GLU A 85 2.29 10.32 -21.99
N ARG A 86 1.17 9.64 -21.71
CA ARG A 86 -0.19 10.18 -21.82
C ARG A 86 -0.57 11.06 -20.65
N TRP A 87 -0.01 10.78 -19.46
CA TRP A 87 -0.44 11.40 -18.21
C TRP A 87 0.60 12.39 -17.71
N ASP A 88 0.20 13.65 -17.64
CA ASP A 88 1.01 14.69 -17.01
C ASP A 88 0.71 14.77 -15.50
N GLU A 89 1.74 15.00 -14.67
CA GLU A 89 1.61 15.05 -13.21
C GLU A 89 0.59 16.10 -12.74
N ASP A 90 0.54 17.26 -13.41
CA ASP A 90 -0.42 18.33 -13.09
C ASP A 90 -1.86 18.04 -13.58
N HIS A 91 -2.04 16.98 -14.37
CA HIS A 91 -3.35 16.48 -14.82
C HIS A 91 -3.91 15.37 -13.92
N ILE A 92 -3.21 15.01 -12.84
CA ILE A 92 -3.66 13.98 -11.91
C ILE A 92 -3.90 14.59 -10.52
N LYS A 93 -5.13 14.49 -10.03
CA LYS A 93 -5.48 14.89 -8.67
C LYS A 93 -5.69 13.67 -7.79
N VAL A 94 -4.91 13.59 -6.71
CA VAL A 94 -5.00 12.51 -5.72
C VAL A 94 -5.64 13.02 -4.42
N ILE A 95 -6.66 12.32 -3.91
CA ILE A 95 -7.35 12.62 -2.65
C ILE A 95 -7.31 11.37 -1.76
N THR A 96 -6.51 11.41 -0.69
CA THR A 96 -6.33 10.26 0.20
C THR A 96 -6.68 10.51 1.67
N ALA A 97 -6.92 9.43 2.41
CA ALA A 97 -6.92 9.41 3.88
C ALA A 97 -7.85 10.48 4.49
N GLU A 98 -7.34 11.29 5.43
CA GLU A 98 -8.11 12.31 6.14
C GLU A 98 -8.64 13.43 5.21
N ASN A 99 -8.09 13.54 4.00
CA ASN A 99 -8.50 14.51 2.99
C ASN A 99 -9.68 14.03 2.14
N ALA A 100 -9.97 12.73 2.10
CA ALA A 100 -11.07 12.14 1.34
C ALA A 100 -12.43 12.41 2.01
N THR A 101 -12.79 13.69 2.12
CA THR A 101 -14.07 14.17 2.65
C THR A 101 -15.01 14.52 1.50
N VAL A 102 -16.33 14.42 1.72
CA VAL A 102 -17.34 14.81 0.71
C VAL A 102 -17.03 16.16 0.04
N PRO A 103 -16.73 17.27 0.76
CA PRO A 103 -16.43 18.54 0.10
C PRO A 103 -15.16 18.51 -0.76
N ASN A 104 -14.15 17.73 -0.41
CA ASN A 104 -12.92 17.63 -1.20
C ASN A 104 -13.11 16.74 -2.42
N ILE A 105 -13.88 15.65 -2.30
CA ILE A 105 -14.19 14.78 -3.44
C ILE A 105 -15.03 15.55 -4.47
N ILE A 106 -16.07 16.29 -4.02
CA ILE A 106 -16.86 17.17 -4.90
C ILE A 106 -15.96 18.20 -5.59
N LYS A 107 -15.03 18.84 -4.86
CA LYS A 107 -14.06 19.76 -5.47
C LYS A 107 -13.11 19.06 -6.45
N GLY A 108 -12.84 17.77 -6.27
CA GLY A 108 -12.10 16.95 -7.22
C GLY A 108 -12.86 16.83 -8.53
N PHE A 109 -14.12 16.42 -8.48
CA PHE A 109 -14.98 16.34 -9.67
C PHE A 109 -15.18 17.69 -10.36
N LEU A 110 -15.41 18.77 -9.59
CA LEU A 110 -15.55 20.13 -10.16
C LEU A 110 -14.25 20.63 -10.80
N TRP A 111 -13.10 20.21 -10.27
CA TRP A 111 -11.82 20.51 -10.92
C TRP A 111 -11.66 19.71 -12.21
N LEU A 112 -12.04 18.44 -12.22
CA LEU A 112 -11.94 17.60 -13.42
C LEU A 112 -12.76 18.20 -14.55
N ASP A 113 -14.03 18.52 -14.28
CA ASP A 113 -14.99 19.21 -15.16
C ASP A 113 -14.55 20.62 -15.62
N GLU A 114 -13.67 21.29 -14.86
CA GLU A 114 -13.11 22.58 -15.26
C GLU A 114 -11.91 22.44 -16.22
N MET A 115 -11.21 21.30 -16.16
CA MET A 115 -9.93 21.10 -16.84
C MET A 115 -10.07 20.35 -18.17
N GLU A 116 -10.95 19.35 -18.23
CA GLU A 116 -11.14 18.50 -19.41
C GLU A 116 -12.02 19.14 -20.49
N ASP A 117 -11.83 18.73 -21.75
CA ASP A 117 -12.72 19.07 -22.86
C ASP A 117 -13.15 17.86 -23.73
N GLU A 118 -13.99 18.12 -24.74
CA GLU A 118 -14.56 17.10 -25.63
C GLU A 118 -13.54 16.23 -26.39
N ASN A 119 -12.25 16.58 -26.41
CA ASN A 119 -11.17 15.82 -27.06
C ASN A 119 -10.34 14.97 -26.11
N ASP A 120 -10.62 15.03 -24.80
CA ASP A 120 -9.83 14.44 -23.73
C ASP A 120 -10.34 13.08 -23.25
N ILE A 121 -9.48 12.40 -22.51
CA ILE A 121 -9.79 11.16 -21.79
C ILE A 121 -9.75 11.43 -20.29
N CYS A 122 -10.81 11.05 -19.59
CA CYS A 122 -10.88 11.13 -18.14
C CYS A 122 -10.78 9.74 -17.50
N LEU A 123 -10.02 9.65 -16.40
CA LEU A 123 -9.99 8.50 -15.52
C LEU A 123 -10.42 8.93 -14.10
N VAL A 124 -11.43 8.26 -13.56
CA VAL A 124 -11.82 8.43 -12.16
C VAL A 124 -11.65 7.09 -11.47
N TYR A 125 -10.81 7.04 -10.44
CA TYR A 125 -10.59 5.86 -9.61
C TYR A 125 -11.05 6.15 -8.18
N PHE A 126 -11.88 5.29 -7.61
CA PHE A 126 -12.39 5.45 -6.25
C PHE A 126 -12.32 4.13 -5.48
N THR A 127 -11.49 4.08 -4.44
CA THR A 127 -11.46 2.97 -3.48
C THR A 127 -11.87 3.37 -2.06
N THR A 128 -12.80 2.61 -1.48
CA THR A 128 -13.35 2.83 -0.12
C THR A 128 -14.22 1.64 0.32
N HIS A 129 -14.86 1.72 1.50
CA HIS A 129 -15.97 0.84 1.88
C HIS A 129 -17.26 1.28 1.19
N GLY A 130 -18.06 0.31 0.76
CA GLY A 130 -19.45 0.53 0.31
C GLY A 130 -20.44 0.06 1.37
N PHE A 131 -21.64 0.65 1.42
CA PHE A 131 -22.76 0.13 2.21
C PHE A 131 -24.09 0.30 1.45
N PRO A 132 -25.07 -0.60 1.67
CA PRO A 132 -26.45 -0.34 1.30
C PRO A 132 -27.08 0.67 2.29
N ILE A 133 -27.65 1.77 1.78
CA ILE A 133 -28.52 2.66 2.54
C ILE A 133 -29.93 2.08 2.50
N ILE A 134 -30.48 1.75 3.67
CA ILE A 134 -31.83 1.19 3.85
C ILE A 134 -33.02 2.05 3.32
N PHE A 135 -32.77 3.19 2.67
CA PHE A 135 -33.76 4.08 2.05
C PHE A 135 -33.17 4.72 0.79
N ASP A 136 -33.94 4.67 -0.29
CA ASP A 136 -33.71 5.39 -1.54
C ASP A 136 -33.92 6.91 -1.33
N LEU A 137 -32.94 7.72 -1.75
CA LEU A 137 -32.97 9.17 -1.72
C LEU A 137 -33.30 9.74 -3.10
N PRO A 138 -33.98 10.90 -3.21
CA PRO A 138 -34.36 11.44 -4.50
C PRO A 138 -33.14 11.71 -5.43
N PRO A 139 -33.23 11.36 -6.73
CA PRO A 139 -34.36 10.73 -7.43
C PRO A 139 -34.64 9.25 -7.06
N PHE A 140 -35.90 8.93 -6.76
CA PHE A 140 -36.31 7.55 -6.46
C PHE A 140 -36.36 6.68 -7.72
N ASP A 141 -35.24 6.09 -8.10
CA ASP A 141 -35.08 5.28 -9.31
C ASP A 141 -34.69 3.82 -9.07
N GLU A 142 -34.34 3.45 -7.83
CA GLU A 142 -33.99 2.08 -7.47
C GLU A 142 -35.22 1.16 -7.24
N GLU A 143 -35.19 -0.06 -7.81
CA GLU A 143 -36.33 -0.99 -7.83
C GLU A 143 -36.59 -1.65 -6.45
N ASP A 144 -35.60 -1.60 -5.56
CA ASP A 144 -35.62 -2.16 -4.20
C ASP A 144 -35.86 -1.11 -3.09
N GLY A 145 -35.69 0.18 -3.42
CA GLY A 145 -35.88 1.32 -2.54
C GLY A 145 -34.72 1.57 -1.56
N MET A 146 -33.48 1.24 -1.93
CA MET A 146 -32.25 1.50 -1.16
C MET A 146 -31.16 2.12 -2.06
N ASP A 147 -30.49 3.19 -1.63
CA ASP A 147 -29.32 3.72 -2.37
C ASP A 147 -28.03 3.00 -1.95
N GLU A 148 -27.05 2.91 -2.83
CA GLU A 148 -25.68 2.55 -2.47
C GLU A 148 -24.83 3.76 -2.11
N ALA A 149 -24.04 3.60 -1.04
CA ALA A 149 -23.18 4.65 -0.53
C ALA A 149 -21.71 4.23 -0.52
N LEU A 150 -20.86 5.09 -1.07
CA LEU A 150 -19.42 5.04 -0.85
C LEU A 150 -19.06 5.84 0.41
N ALA A 151 -18.37 5.20 1.34
CA ALA A 151 -17.89 5.84 2.56
C ALA A 151 -16.85 6.91 2.22
N THR A 152 -16.92 8.09 2.84
CA THR A 152 -15.78 9.03 2.86
C THR A 152 -15.05 8.95 4.20
N TYR A 153 -14.04 9.80 4.44
CA TYR A 153 -13.29 9.84 5.70
C TYR A 153 -14.18 9.88 6.95
N ARG A 154 -15.37 10.49 6.87
CA ARG A 154 -16.35 10.54 7.97
C ARG A 154 -17.60 9.70 7.72
N GLY A 155 -17.50 8.73 6.81
CA GLY A 155 -18.61 7.90 6.34
C GLY A 155 -19.21 6.98 7.38
N PHE A 156 -18.57 6.83 8.54
CA PHE A 156 -19.09 6.06 9.68
C PHE A 156 -19.43 6.96 10.87
N LEU A 157 -20.49 6.61 11.59
CA LEU A 157 -20.81 7.17 12.89
C LEU A 157 -19.93 6.51 13.97
N PRO A 158 -19.49 7.27 15.00
CA PRO A 158 -18.60 6.77 16.06
C PRO A 158 -19.34 5.94 17.13
N PHE A 159 -20.36 5.18 16.73
CA PHE A 159 -21.18 4.37 17.63
C PHE A 159 -21.18 2.91 17.18
N GLU A 160 -20.98 2.00 18.14
CA GLU A 160 -21.12 0.57 17.90
C GLU A 160 -22.54 0.25 17.42
N ASN A 161 -22.64 -0.55 16.35
CA ASN A 161 -23.90 -1.03 15.85
C ASN A 161 -24.36 -2.22 16.71
N PRO A 162 -25.54 -2.16 17.36
CA PRO A 162 -26.02 -3.27 18.17
C PRO A 162 -26.49 -4.49 17.35
N TRP A 163 -26.51 -4.41 16.01
CA TRP A 163 -27.06 -5.43 15.11
C TRP A 163 -26.06 -5.95 14.06
N SER A 164 -24.92 -5.29 13.86
CA SER A 164 -23.84 -5.73 12.97
C SER A 164 -22.48 -5.44 13.61
N TRP A 165 -21.44 -6.11 13.13
CA TRP A 165 -20.06 -5.81 13.51
C TRP A 165 -19.57 -4.49 12.87
N GLU A 166 -20.24 -4.01 11.82
CA GLU A 166 -19.91 -2.76 11.12
C GLU A 166 -20.60 -1.54 11.76
N PRO A 167 -19.88 -0.41 11.90
CA PRO A 167 -20.48 0.86 12.35
C PRO A 167 -21.57 1.35 11.39
N LEU A 168 -22.52 2.13 11.91
CA LEU A 168 -23.57 2.73 11.09
C LEU A 168 -23.00 3.79 10.13
N ALA A 169 -23.49 3.81 8.89
CA ALA A 169 -23.14 4.87 7.94
C ALA A 169 -23.57 6.26 8.42
N ASN A 170 -22.76 7.26 8.12
CA ASN A 170 -23.05 8.67 8.36
C ASN A 170 -23.67 9.29 7.08
N PRO A 171 -24.98 9.54 7.06
CA PRO A 171 -25.69 9.96 5.84
C PRO A 171 -25.26 11.36 5.32
N PHE A 172 -24.43 12.10 6.07
CA PHE A 172 -23.92 13.41 5.65
C PHE A 172 -22.45 13.37 5.18
N ALA A 173 -21.86 12.19 5.13
CA ALA A 173 -20.45 11.99 4.81
C ALA A 173 -20.22 10.74 3.96
N ILE A 174 -21.19 10.43 3.12
CA ILE A 174 -21.16 9.41 2.09
C ILE A 174 -21.30 10.09 0.74
N ILE A 175 -20.99 9.36 -0.32
CA ILE A 175 -21.29 9.75 -1.70
C ILE A 175 -22.19 8.68 -2.27
N THR A 176 -23.34 9.08 -2.81
CA THR A 176 -24.26 8.16 -3.48
C THR A 176 -23.85 7.97 -4.95
N ASP A 177 -24.30 6.87 -5.53
CA ASP A 177 -24.27 6.62 -6.96
C ASP A 177 -24.92 7.73 -7.79
N ASP A 178 -26.04 8.30 -7.33
CA ASP A 178 -26.70 9.46 -7.92
C ASP A 178 -25.79 10.69 -8.02
N GLU A 179 -25.08 11.00 -6.93
CA GLU A 179 -24.13 12.10 -6.89
C GLU A 179 -22.97 11.84 -7.87
N LEU A 180 -22.45 10.61 -7.91
CA LEU A 180 -21.41 10.19 -8.86
C LEU A 180 -21.91 10.31 -10.30
N ASN A 181 -23.11 9.84 -10.59
CA ASN A 181 -23.73 9.93 -11.90
C ASN A 181 -23.89 11.38 -12.34
N PHE A 182 -24.36 12.24 -11.44
CA PHE A 182 -24.45 13.68 -11.68
C PHE A 182 -23.09 14.26 -12.07
N PHE A 183 -22.02 13.96 -11.33
CA PHE A 183 -20.69 14.48 -11.66
C PHE A 183 -20.13 13.91 -12.96
N LEU A 184 -20.24 12.61 -13.17
CA LEU A 184 -19.75 11.94 -14.38
C LEU A 184 -20.50 12.40 -15.65
N ASN A 185 -21.78 12.76 -15.55
CA ASN A 185 -22.58 13.28 -16.67
C ASN A 185 -22.29 14.74 -17.01
N ARG A 186 -21.53 15.45 -16.17
CA ARG A 186 -21.06 16.80 -16.49
C ARG A 186 -19.84 16.78 -17.39
N LEU A 187 -19.04 15.72 -17.30
CA LEU A 187 -17.82 15.60 -18.09
C LEU A 187 -18.15 15.53 -19.59
N GLU A 188 -17.46 16.35 -20.37
CA GLU A 188 -17.62 16.50 -21.83
C GLU A 188 -16.66 15.60 -22.63
N SER A 189 -15.67 15.01 -21.96
CA SER A 189 -14.64 14.10 -22.48
C SER A 189 -15.17 13.06 -23.45
N LYS A 190 -14.42 12.83 -24.53
CA LYS A 190 -14.77 11.80 -25.51
C LYS A 190 -14.64 10.37 -24.98
N GLY A 191 -13.97 10.14 -23.85
CA GLY A 191 -13.86 8.84 -23.20
C GLY A 191 -13.68 8.98 -21.69
N ILE A 192 -14.47 8.25 -20.91
CA ILE A 192 -14.42 8.27 -19.45
C ILE A 192 -14.25 6.86 -18.93
N CYS A 193 -13.16 6.58 -18.20
CA CYS A 193 -12.98 5.36 -17.43
C CYS A 193 -13.30 5.63 -15.96
N PHE A 194 -14.28 4.94 -15.40
CA PHE A 194 -14.61 5.01 -13.98
C PHE A 194 -14.39 3.66 -13.31
N ILE A 195 -13.54 3.62 -12.28
CA ILE A 195 -13.16 2.41 -11.58
C ILE A 195 -13.55 2.55 -10.10
N VAL A 196 -14.35 1.62 -9.60
CA VAL A 196 -14.77 1.57 -8.19
C VAL A 196 -14.26 0.27 -7.55
N ASP A 197 -13.33 0.39 -6.60
CA ASP A 197 -12.84 -0.73 -5.81
C ASP A 197 -13.33 -0.65 -4.36
N SER A 198 -14.45 -1.30 -4.08
CA SER A 198 -15.07 -1.33 -2.74
C SER A 198 -15.64 -2.71 -2.38
N CYS A 199 -15.78 -2.97 -1.07
CA CYS A 199 -16.29 -4.23 -0.50
C CYS A 199 -17.66 -4.64 -1.03
N HIS A 200 -18.48 -3.69 -1.46
CA HIS A 200 -19.81 -3.88 -2.06
C HIS A 200 -19.91 -3.16 -3.42
N SER A 201 -18.82 -3.17 -4.21
CA SER A 201 -18.78 -2.43 -5.48
C SER A 201 -19.68 -3.03 -6.56
N GLY A 202 -20.15 -4.26 -6.38
CA GLY A 202 -20.86 -4.98 -7.42
C GLY A 202 -22.38 -4.97 -7.34
N GLY A 203 -22.96 -4.35 -6.32
CA GLY A 203 -24.38 -4.40 -6.00
C GLY A 203 -24.82 -3.30 -5.05
N PHE A 204 -25.74 -2.42 -5.40
CA PHE A 204 -26.70 -2.50 -6.49
C PHE A 204 -27.54 -3.79 -6.22
N ASN A 205 -28.54 -3.70 -5.32
CA ASN A 205 -29.16 -4.69 -4.41
C ASN A 205 -29.54 -6.17 -4.75
N ASP A 206 -29.31 -7.04 -3.73
CA ASP A 206 -29.76 -8.44 -3.51
C ASP A 206 -31.29 -8.72 -3.62
N ASN A 207 -31.73 -9.55 -4.59
CA ASN A 207 -32.32 -10.90 -4.36
C ASN A 207 -33.03 -11.54 -5.59
N TRP A 208 -32.55 -12.76 -5.88
CA TRP A 208 -33.27 -13.95 -6.37
C TRP A 208 -33.24 -14.30 -7.88
N SER A 209 -32.61 -15.46 -8.12
CA SER A 209 -32.72 -16.37 -9.27
C SER A 209 -31.85 -16.07 -10.51
N TYR A 210 -30.61 -16.58 -10.48
CA TYR A 210 -29.83 -17.38 -11.47
C TYR A 210 -30.07 -17.29 -13.00
N ALA A 211 -30.84 -16.33 -13.50
CA ALA A 211 -31.14 -16.17 -14.93
C ALA A 211 -31.28 -14.68 -15.33
N LYS A 212 -30.78 -13.76 -14.50
CA LYS A 212 -31.00 -12.31 -14.68
C LYS A 212 -29.88 -11.37 -14.22
N ALA A 213 -28.66 -11.86 -13.95
CA ALA A 213 -27.48 -11.01 -13.72
C ALA A 213 -27.16 -10.08 -14.92
N GLU A 214 -27.74 -10.36 -16.09
CA GLU A 214 -27.64 -9.54 -17.30
C GLU A 214 -28.50 -8.26 -17.23
N LYS A 215 -29.45 -8.14 -16.29
CA LYS A 215 -30.52 -7.11 -16.33
C LYS A 215 -30.35 -5.90 -15.42
N PHE A 216 -29.34 -5.89 -14.57
CA PHE A 216 -29.21 -4.93 -13.48
C PHE A 216 -27.88 -4.17 -13.51
N ALA A 217 -26.80 -4.90 -13.83
CA ALA A 217 -25.75 -4.45 -14.73
C ALA A 217 -26.27 -3.53 -15.87
N GLU A 218 -27.35 -3.94 -16.53
CA GLU A 218 -28.07 -3.13 -17.55
C GLU A 218 -28.86 -1.93 -16.99
N GLY A 219 -29.16 -1.89 -15.69
CA GLY A 219 -29.91 -0.85 -14.96
C GLY A 219 -28.99 0.28 -14.48
N LEU A 220 -27.93 -0.05 -13.74
CA LEU A 220 -26.85 0.87 -13.42
C LEU A 220 -26.15 1.40 -14.68
N ALA A 221 -25.81 0.53 -15.65
CA ALA A 221 -25.29 0.98 -16.94
C ALA A 221 -26.36 1.67 -17.81
N LYS A 222 -27.64 1.68 -17.41
CA LYS A 222 -28.70 2.52 -18.00
C LYS A 222 -28.75 3.90 -17.36
N ASP A 223 -28.56 3.98 -16.05
CA ASP A 223 -28.69 5.20 -15.27
C ASP A 223 -27.37 6.00 -15.28
N LEU A 224 -26.22 5.31 -15.30
CA LEU A 224 -24.88 5.83 -15.63
C LEU A 224 -24.60 5.92 -17.14
N LYS A 225 -25.60 5.76 -18.02
CA LYS A 225 -25.42 5.76 -19.48
C LYS A 225 -25.16 7.17 -20.02
N GLY A 226 -23.95 7.66 -19.80
CA GLY A 226 -23.34 8.74 -20.57
C GLY A 226 -22.67 8.16 -21.82
N LYS A 227 -22.77 8.85 -22.95
CA LYS A 227 -22.06 8.42 -24.18
C LYS A 227 -20.57 8.29 -23.88
N ASN A 228 -19.94 7.22 -24.35
CA ASN A 228 -18.49 7.00 -24.31
C ASN A 228 -17.87 6.75 -22.92
N ARG A 229 -18.54 5.95 -22.08
CA ARG A 229 -18.08 5.65 -20.71
C ARG A 229 -17.82 4.15 -20.51
N ILE A 230 -16.78 3.85 -19.75
CA ILE A 230 -16.48 2.53 -19.20
C ILE A 230 -16.57 2.61 -17.68
N VAL A 231 -17.25 1.65 -17.05
CA VAL A 231 -17.37 1.53 -15.60
C VAL A 231 -16.89 0.14 -15.17
N MET A 232 -15.99 0.07 -14.20
CA MET A 232 -15.45 -1.18 -13.67
C MET A 232 -15.64 -1.28 -12.16
N THR A 233 -15.97 -2.48 -11.68
CA THR A 233 -16.18 -2.76 -10.26
C THR A 233 -15.45 -4.04 -9.82
N SER A 234 -14.97 -4.05 -8.57
CA SER A 234 -14.11 -5.11 -8.03
C SER A 234 -14.82 -6.41 -7.65
N VAL A 235 -16.10 -6.36 -7.31
CA VAL A 235 -16.91 -7.53 -6.96
C VAL A 235 -18.27 -7.49 -7.67
N ARG A 236 -19.05 -8.56 -7.50
CA ARG A 236 -20.49 -8.57 -7.76
C ARG A 236 -21.25 -8.13 -6.53
N GLU A 237 -22.54 -7.97 -6.73
CA GLU A 237 -23.52 -7.52 -5.76
C GLU A 237 -23.57 -8.33 -4.49
N GLU A 238 -23.47 -9.64 -4.68
CA GLU A 238 -23.58 -10.62 -3.62
C GLU A 238 -22.25 -10.90 -2.84
N ASP A 239 -21.15 -10.23 -3.21
CA ASP A 239 -19.78 -10.60 -2.80
C ASP A 239 -19.10 -9.52 -1.95
N VAL A 240 -18.13 -9.92 -1.11
CA VAL A 240 -17.36 -9.02 -0.25
C VAL A 240 -15.92 -8.92 -0.75
N SER A 241 -15.47 -7.72 -1.14
CA SER A 241 -14.05 -7.47 -1.44
C SER A 241 -13.24 -7.41 -0.15
N TYR A 242 -12.08 -8.09 -0.11
CA TYR A 242 -11.08 -7.91 0.93
C TYR A 242 -9.80 -7.34 0.32
N GLY A 243 -9.50 -6.09 0.68
CA GLY A 243 -8.31 -5.40 0.19
C GLY A 243 -8.46 -4.93 -1.25
N SER A 244 -7.35 -4.56 -1.85
CA SER A 244 -7.30 -3.86 -3.14
C SER A 244 -6.84 -4.80 -4.28
N ILE A 245 -7.22 -6.09 -4.18
CA ILE A 245 -6.77 -7.17 -5.10
C ILE A 245 -7.17 -6.84 -6.56
N PHE A 246 -8.35 -6.27 -6.75
CA PHE A 246 -8.80 -5.85 -8.08
C PHE A 246 -7.91 -4.77 -8.66
N THR A 247 -7.69 -3.70 -7.90
CA THR A 247 -6.82 -2.61 -8.31
C THR A 247 -5.40 -3.09 -8.60
N HIS A 248 -4.85 -3.96 -7.76
CA HIS A 248 -3.51 -4.53 -7.95
C HIS A 248 -3.33 -5.14 -9.35
N TYR A 249 -4.24 -6.03 -9.76
CA TYR A 249 -4.15 -6.66 -11.07
C TYR A 249 -4.55 -5.75 -12.24
N LEU A 250 -5.42 -4.75 -12.02
CA LEU A 250 -5.66 -3.72 -13.02
C LEU A 250 -4.40 -2.91 -13.30
N VAL A 251 -3.68 -2.50 -12.26
CA VAL A 251 -2.42 -1.76 -12.35
C VAL A 251 -1.37 -2.61 -13.07
N GLU A 252 -1.26 -3.90 -12.77
CA GLU A 252 -0.41 -4.81 -13.57
C GLU A 252 -0.81 -4.82 -15.05
N GLY A 253 -2.11 -4.94 -15.34
CA GLY A 253 -2.60 -4.89 -16.71
C GLY A 253 -2.15 -3.62 -17.43
N LEU A 254 -2.31 -2.46 -16.78
CA LEU A 254 -1.93 -1.15 -17.30
C LEU A 254 -0.41 -0.97 -17.45
N LYS A 255 0.43 -1.70 -16.72
CA LYS A 255 1.88 -1.70 -16.97
C LYS A 255 2.23 -2.31 -18.32
N GLY A 256 1.42 -3.19 -18.90
CA GLY A 256 1.80 -3.89 -20.14
C GLY A 256 1.42 -5.36 -20.20
N TYR A 257 1.08 -5.97 -19.07
CA TYR A 257 0.76 -7.40 -19.02
C TYR A 257 -0.56 -7.72 -19.72
N ALA A 258 -1.41 -6.71 -19.94
CA ALA A 258 -2.70 -6.86 -20.59
C ALA A 258 -2.69 -6.65 -22.12
N ASP A 259 -1.59 -6.17 -22.72
CA ASP A 259 -1.45 -5.97 -24.18
C ASP A 259 -1.46 -7.31 -24.94
N GLU A 260 -2.65 -7.91 -25.05
CA GLU A 260 -2.89 -9.22 -25.68
C GLU A 260 -2.75 -9.11 -27.20
N ASN A 261 -3.15 -7.96 -27.75
CA ASN A 261 -3.12 -7.70 -29.19
C ASN A 261 -1.70 -7.34 -29.71
N ASN A 262 -0.76 -7.04 -28.80
CA ASN A 262 0.63 -6.65 -29.05
C ASN A 262 0.78 -5.38 -29.90
N ASP A 263 -0.10 -4.40 -29.69
CA ASP A 263 -0.03 -3.09 -30.34
C ASP A 263 0.76 -2.04 -29.52
N GLY A 264 1.20 -2.41 -28.32
CA GLY A 264 1.98 -1.57 -27.41
C GLY A 264 1.15 -0.60 -26.59
N ILE A 265 -0.18 -0.77 -26.56
CA ILE A 265 -1.11 0.04 -25.79
C ILE A 265 -1.89 -0.88 -24.85
N CYS A 266 -2.06 -0.46 -23.60
CA CYS A 266 -2.96 -1.09 -22.66
C CYS A 266 -4.24 -0.27 -22.56
N THR A 267 -5.33 -0.89 -22.97
CA THR A 267 -6.67 -0.31 -22.86
C THR A 267 -7.33 -0.63 -21.52
N ALA A 268 -8.38 0.11 -21.19
CA ALA A 268 -9.19 -0.14 -20.01
C ALA A 268 -9.77 -1.57 -20.03
N GLU A 269 -10.26 -2.00 -21.18
CA GLU A 269 -10.86 -3.31 -21.43
C GLU A 269 -9.84 -4.42 -21.30
N GLU A 270 -8.65 -4.28 -21.92
CA GLU A 270 -7.56 -5.25 -21.79
C GLU A 270 -7.14 -5.40 -20.33
N ALA A 271 -6.89 -4.29 -19.63
CA ALA A 271 -6.51 -4.32 -18.22
C ALA A 271 -7.56 -5.06 -17.37
N PHE A 272 -8.85 -4.82 -17.64
CA PHE A 272 -9.93 -5.53 -16.97
C PHE A 272 -9.93 -7.04 -17.27
N TYR A 273 -9.80 -7.43 -18.53
CA TYR A 273 -9.82 -8.84 -18.93
C TYR A 273 -8.58 -9.61 -18.49
N TYR A 274 -7.43 -8.95 -18.35
CA TYR A 274 -6.24 -9.46 -17.67
C TYR A 274 -6.51 -9.66 -16.17
N ALA A 275 -7.04 -8.66 -15.49
CA ALA A 275 -7.21 -8.68 -14.05
C ALA A 275 -8.26 -9.70 -13.58
N LYS A 276 -9.38 -9.83 -14.29
CA LYS A 276 -10.53 -10.64 -13.87
C LYS A 276 -10.21 -12.09 -13.48
N PRO A 277 -9.53 -12.92 -14.30
CA PRO A 277 -9.21 -14.28 -13.91
C PRO A 277 -8.26 -14.35 -12.70
N LEU A 278 -7.30 -13.43 -12.60
CA LEU A 278 -6.33 -13.37 -11.50
C LEU A 278 -6.99 -12.99 -10.17
N VAL A 279 -7.94 -12.06 -10.20
CA VAL A 279 -8.76 -11.69 -9.03
C VAL A 279 -9.61 -12.87 -8.55
N ILE A 280 -10.25 -13.59 -9.48
CA ILE A 280 -11.05 -14.78 -9.14
C ILE A 280 -10.17 -15.86 -8.50
N GLU A 281 -8.96 -16.08 -9.03
CA GLU A 281 -8.02 -17.05 -8.46
C GLU A 281 -7.52 -16.62 -7.08
N ALA A 282 -7.03 -15.38 -6.95
CA ALA A 282 -6.45 -14.85 -5.72
C ALA A 282 -7.46 -14.74 -4.57
N SER A 283 -8.73 -14.46 -4.89
CA SER A 283 -9.82 -14.42 -3.91
C SER A 283 -10.39 -15.80 -3.56
N GLY A 284 -9.94 -16.88 -4.20
CA GLY A 284 -10.54 -18.20 -4.07
C GLY A 284 -11.98 -18.26 -4.60
N GLY A 285 -12.32 -17.38 -5.54
CA GLY A 285 -13.63 -17.26 -6.19
C GLY A 285 -14.64 -16.36 -5.47
N SER A 286 -14.24 -15.63 -4.43
CA SER A 286 -15.13 -14.71 -3.70
C SER A 286 -15.21 -13.31 -4.29
N MET A 287 -14.37 -12.97 -5.26
CA MET A 287 -14.42 -11.70 -5.98
C MET A 287 -14.55 -11.96 -7.47
N ILE A 288 -15.60 -11.40 -8.09
CA ILE A 288 -15.82 -11.53 -9.53
C ILE A 288 -16.06 -10.14 -10.15
N PRO A 289 -15.00 -9.49 -10.67
CA PRO A 289 -15.10 -8.15 -11.25
C PRO A 289 -16.08 -8.04 -12.41
N GLN A 290 -16.66 -6.84 -12.57
CA GLN A 290 -17.58 -6.48 -13.65
C GLN A 290 -17.09 -5.25 -14.45
N ILE A 291 -17.45 -5.21 -15.73
CA ILE A 291 -17.20 -4.09 -16.64
C ILE A 291 -18.49 -3.75 -17.39
N PHE A 292 -18.77 -2.47 -17.49
CA PHE A 292 -19.81 -1.86 -18.31
C PHE A 292 -19.14 -0.96 -19.32
N ASP A 293 -19.42 -1.17 -20.59
CA ASP A 293 -18.71 -0.49 -21.65
C ASP A 293 -19.71 0.05 -22.68
N ASP A 294 -19.81 1.37 -22.73
CA ASP A 294 -20.56 2.15 -23.73
C ASP A 294 -19.59 3.03 -24.55
N PHE A 295 -18.29 2.71 -24.52
CA PHE A 295 -17.26 3.34 -25.34
C PHE A 295 -17.20 2.67 -26.72
N GLU A 296 -17.08 3.47 -27.79
CA GLU A 296 -16.96 2.90 -29.13
C GLU A 296 -15.50 2.51 -29.40
N GLY A 297 -15.19 1.22 -29.24
CA GLY A 297 -13.86 0.67 -29.49
C GLY A 297 -13.21 0.21 -28.20
N GLU A 298 -11.91 0.46 -28.06
CA GLU A 298 -11.15 0.21 -26.83
C GLU A 298 -10.60 1.54 -26.33
N LEU A 299 -10.64 1.78 -25.03
CA LEU A 299 -10.22 3.04 -24.41
C LEU A 299 -8.74 2.95 -24.01
N PRO A 300 -7.80 3.56 -24.76
CA PRO A 300 -6.38 3.49 -24.44
C PRO A 300 -6.10 4.27 -23.15
N LEU A 301 -5.39 3.67 -22.20
CA LEU A 301 -5.03 4.31 -20.95
C LEU A 301 -3.52 4.50 -20.81
N THR A 302 -2.72 3.50 -21.15
CA THR A 302 -1.26 3.54 -21.02
C THR A 302 -0.57 2.90 -22.21
N GLU A 303 0.68 3.28 -22.46
CA GLU A 303 1.59 2.46 -23.27
C GLU A 303 1.99 1.20 -22.49
N LYS A 304 2.36 0.15 -23.22
CA LYS A 304 3.07 -0.99 -22.63
C LYS A 304 4.46 -0.56 -22.18
N GLU A 305 4.71 -0.67 -20.89
CA GLU A 305 5.98 -0.36 -20.22
C GLU A 305 6.16 -1.28 -19.00
N LEU A 306 6.76 -2.46 -19.23
CA LEU A 306 6.92 -3.46 -18.18
C LEU A 306 8.13 -3.11 -17.29
N PRO A 307 8.02 -3.27 -15.96
CA PRO A 307 9.13 -2.95 -15.08
C PRO A 307 10.32 -3.89 -15.27
N PRO A 308 11.55 -3.42 -14.97
CA PRO A 308 12.73 -4.26 -14.97
C PRO A 308 12.58 -5.45 -14.01
N SER A 309 13.32 -6.52 -14.31
CA SER A 309 13.40 -7.68 -13.42
C SER A 309 13.92 -7.28 -12.03
N LYS A 310 13.44 -7.96 -10.99
CA LYS A 310 13.97 -7.81 -9.63
C LYS A 310 15.51 -7.97 -9.63
N PRO A 311 16.29 -7.02 -9.08
CA PRO A 311 17.74 -7.08 -9.11
C PRO A 311 18.29 -8.34 -8.46
N VAL A 312 19.22 -9.01 -9.15
CA VAL A 312 20.08 -10.04 -8.56
C VAL A 312 21.32 -9.36 -8.01
N ILE A 313 21.64 -9.64 -6.73
CA ILE A 313 22.75 -9.01 -6.01
C ILE A 313 23.76 -10.10 -5.66
N GLU A 314 25.01 -9.93 -6.08
CA GLU A 314 26.13 -10.80 -5.72
C GLU A 314 27.21 -9.98 -5.01
N GLY A 315 27.73 -10.46 -3.89
CA GLY A 315 28.80 -9.76 -3.18
C GLY A 315 29.16 -10.43 -1.86
N ASN A 316 30.13 -9.83 -1.15
CA ASN A 316 30.54 -10.34 0.15
C ASN A 316 29.55 -9.89 1.22
N GLU A 317 29.09 -10.84 2.04
CA GLU A 317 28.17 -10.58 3.16
C GLU A 317 28.88 -10.23 4.48
N ILE A 318 30.21 -10.32 4.51
CA ILE A 318 31.03 -9.95 5.68
C ILE A 318 32.18 -9.08 5.20
N GLY A 319 32.38 -7.94 5.85
CA GLY A 319 33.40 -6.97 5.49
C GLY A 319 34.01 -6.28 6.71
N LYS A 320 35.00 -5.42 6.44
CA LYS A 320 35.62 -4.55 7.45
C LYS A 320 35.08 -3.14 7.35
N THR A 321 34.93 -2.48 8.50
CA THR A 321 34.60 -1.05 8.52
C THR A 321 35.69 -0.24 7.83
N ASN A 322 35.32 0.90 7.23
CA ASN A 322 36.23 1.80 6.52
C ASN A 322 36.97 1.15 5.32
N VAL A 323 36.45 0.02 4.83
CA VAL A 323 36.92 -0.66 3.62
C VAL A 323 35.76 -0.72 2.62
N SER A 324 36.04 -0.38 1.37
CA SER A 324 35.06 -0.46 0.28
C SER A 324 34.72 -1.93 -0.02
N ILE A 325 33.45 -2.27 0.05
CA ILE A 325 32.89 -3.58 -0.31
C ILE A 325 32.18 -3.44 -1.65
N TYR A 326 32.42 -4.39 -2.54
CA TYR A 326 31.89 -4.38 -3.89
C TYR A 326 30.74 -5.38 -4.04
N TYR A 327 29.74 -4.98 -4.82
CA TYR A 327 28.62 -5.81 -5.22
C TYR A 327 28.47 -5.75 -6.74
N THR A 328 28.07 -6.87 -7.32
CA THR A 328 27.69 -6.98 -8.71
C THR A 328 26.17 -7.11 -8.79
N LEU A 329 25.55 -6.22 -9.55
CA LEU A 329 24.12 -6.18 -9.81
C LEU A 329 23.82 -6.69 -11.21
N TYR A 330 22.66 -7.31 -11.35
CA TYR A 330 22.07 -7.66 -12.64
C TYR A 330 20.57 -7.45 -12.61
N SER A 331 20.05 -6.76 -13.62
CA SER A 331 18.63 -6.70 -13.94
C SER A 331 18.49 -6.52 -15.46
N ALA A 332 17.39 -7.01 -16.02
CA ALA A 332 17.01 -6.80 -17.40
C ALA A 332 15.60 -6.23 -17.47
N ASP A 333 15.45 -5.27 -18.35
CA ASP A 333 14.20 -4.69 -18.78
C ASP A 333 13.62 -5.47 -20.00
N PRO A 334 12.32 -5.83 -20.02
CA PRO A 334 11.73 -6.63 -21.09
C PRO A 334 11.68 -5.94 -22.47
N GLU A 335 11.52 -4.63 -22.49
CA GLU A 335 11.46 -3.74 -23.65
C GLU A 335 12.88 -3.40 -24.14
N GLY A 336 13.87 -3.57 -23.27
CA GLY A 336 15.29 -3.36 -23.54
C GLY A 336 15.76 -1.97 -23.15
N ASP A 337 14.98 -1.27 -22.33
CA ASP A 337 15.24 0.09 -21.91
C ASP A 337 16.44 0.18 -20.96
N LYS A 338 17.01 1.38 -20.88
CA LYS A 338 18.13 1.58 -19.97
C LYS A 338 17.61 1.57 -18.55
N ILE A 339 18.44 1.04 -17.66
CA ILE A 339 18.11 0.92 -16.24
C ILE A 339 19.12 1.67 -15.38
N GLN A 340 18.63 2.22 -14.28
CA GLN A 340 19.44 2.68 -13.15
C GLN A 340 19.01 1.93 -11.90
N TYR A 341 19.87 1.90 -10.88
CA TYR A 341 19.54 1.30 -9.59
C TYR A 341 19.38 2.38 -8.53
N TYR A 342 18.33 2.27 -7.73
CA TYR A 342 18.18 3.01 -6.48
C TYR A 342 18.55 2.08 -5.32
N ILE A 343 19.51 2.52 -4.51
CA ILE A 343 20.15 1.72 -3.48
C ILE A 343 19.99 2.42 -2.13
N ARG A 344 19.57 1.67 -1.11
CA ARG A 344 19.62 2.06 0.29
C ARG A 344 20.62 1.15 1.00
N TRP A 345 21.67 1.72 1.59
CA TRP A 345 22.79 0.96 2.16
C TRP A 345 22.57 0.49 3.61
N GLY A 346 21.42 0.79 4.20
CA GLY A 346 21.05 0.41 5.56
C GLY A 346 21.71 1.23 6.68
N ASP A 347 22.66 2.12 6.35
CA ASP A 347 23.33 3.03 7.30
C ASP A 347 22.77 4.46 7.28
N GLY A 348 21.66 4.67 6.54
CA GLY A 348 21.03 5.96 6.28
C GLY A 348 21.54 6.68 5.03
N SER A 349 22.50 6.10 4.31
CA SER A 349 22.90 6.58 2.98
C SER A 349 22.10 5.90 1.87
N GLU A 350 21.82 6.68 0.82
CA GLU A 350 21.06 6.25 -0.35
C GLU A 350 21.71 6.84 -1.60
N GLU A 351 21.62 6.14 -2.73
CA GLU A 351 22.13 6.63 -4.01
C GLU A 351 21.35 6.10 -5.22
N TYR A 352 21.43 6.87 -6.30
CA TYR A 352 21.06 6.41 -7.64
C TYR A 352 22.35 6.20 -8.42
N THR A 353 22.42 5.10 -9.16
CA THR A 353 23.53 4.86 -10.10
C THR A 353 23.38 5.67 -11.38
N ASP A 354 24.40 5.63 -12.25
CA ASP A 354 24.23 6.02 -13.65
C ASP A 354 23.25 5.07 -14.39
N TRP A 355 22.88 5.44 -15.62
CA TRP A 355 22.10 4.61 -16.53
C TRP A 355 22.97 3.57 -17.25
N TYR A 356 22.52 2.32 -17.25
CA TYR A 356 23.15 1.16 -17.88
C TYR A 356 22.25 0.51 -18.91
N SER A 357 22.81 -0.31 -19.78
CA SER A 357 21.99 -1.06 -20.74
C SER A 357 21.23 -2.19 -20.02
N SER A 358 20.01 -2.50 -20.45
CA SER A 358 19.27 -3.68 -19.98
C SER A 358 20.14 -4.95 -20.05
N GLY A 359 20.19 -5.71 -18.95
CA GLY A 359 20.94 -6.95 -18.83
C GLY A 359 22.46 -6.79 -18.66
N GLU A 360 22.95 -5.58 -18.39
CA GLU A 360 24.35 -5.33 -18.08
C GLU A 360 24.69 -5.68 -16.61
N TYR A 361 25.87 -6.27 -16.38
CA TYR A 361 26.38 -6.47 -15.03
C TYR A 361 27.05 -5.19 -14.52
N VAL A 362 26.52 -4.63 -13.43
CA VAL A 362 26.98 -3.35 -12.86
C VAL A 362 27.72 -3.60 -11.56
N ASN A 363 28.89 -2.99 -11.39
CA ASN A 363 29.65 -3.07 -10.14
C ASN A 363 29.47 -1.79 -9.33
N ILE A 364 28.91 -1.93 -8.13
CA ILE A 364 28.76 -0.85 -7.15
C ILE A 364 29.64 -1.12 -5.94
N SER A 365 29.84 -0.10 -5.10
CA SER A 365 30.59 -0.28 -3.87
C SER A 365 30.21 0.72 -2.80
N HIS A 366 30.26 0.29 -1.54
CA HIS A 366 30.01 1.17 -0.39
C HIS A 366 31.00 0.94 0.73
N THR A 367 31.11 1.91 1.64
CA THR A 367 31.98 1.85 2.82
C THR A 367 31.18 2.22 4.06
N TRP A 368 31.13 1.30 5.03
CA TRP A 368 30.50 1.55 6.33
C TRP A 368 31.53 2.01 7.36
N GLU A 369 31.24 3.09 8.07
CA GLU A 369 32.13 3.62 9.12
C GLU A 369 32.01 2.87 10.46
N LYS A 370 30.86 2.26 10.72
CA LYS A 370 30.53 1.62 11.99
C LYS A 370 30.38 0.11 11.82
N GLU A 371 30.71 -0.62 12.88
CA GLU A 371 30.40 -2.04 12.94
C GLU A 371 28.90 -2.23 13.12
N GLY A 372 28.37 -3.27 12.50
CA GLY A 372 26.95 -3.58 12.52
C GLY A 372 26.56 -4.52 11.40
N THR A 373 25.32 -4.97 11.47
CA THR A 373 24.68 -5.70 10.38
C THR A 373 23.68 -4.77 9.72
N TYR A 374 23.78 -4.65 8.39
CA TYR A 374 23.03 -3.72 7.57
C TYR A 374 22.26 -4.48 6.51
N GLU A 375 21.01 -4.06 6.26
CA GLU A 375 20.21 -4.55 5.15
C GLU A 375 20.33 -3.55 4.01
N ILE A 376 20.80 -4.03 2.86
CA ILE A 376 20.91 -3.24 1.63
C ILE A 376 19.68 -3.53 0.80
N GLU A 377 18.93 -2.48 0.45
CA GLU A 377 17.74 -2.55 -0.40
C GLU A 377 18.08 -1.99 -1.78
N ILE A 378 17.78 -2.73 -2.85
CA ILE A 378 18.07 -2.30 -4.23
C ILE A 378 16.86 -2.57 -5.11
N LYS A 379 16.44 -1.56 -5.89
CA LYS A 379 15.51 -1.73 -7.01
C LYS A 379 16.09 -1.16 -8.31
N ALA A 380 15.71 -1.75 -9.44
CA ALA A 380 15.99 -1.22 -10.77
C ALA A 380 14.82 -0.33 -11.23
N ILE A 381 15.13 0.70 -11.99
CA ILE A 381 14.18 1.67 -12.55
C ILE A 381 14.58 1.89 -14.02
N ASP A 382 13.65 1.75 -14.96
CA ASP A 382 13.88 2.03 -16.38
C ASP A 382 13.84 3.54 -16.72
N GLU A 383 14.14 3.90 -17.97
CA GLU A 383 14.21 5.29 -18.42
C GLU A 383 12.83 5.97 -18.56
N HIS A 384 11.74 5.20 -18.50
CA HIS A 384 10.36 5.65 -18.47
C HIS A 384 9.82 5.83 -17.04
N GLY A 385 10.53 5.29 -16.04
CA GLY A 385 10.25 5.45 -14.62
C GLY A 385 9.56 4.25 -13.97
N ALA A 386 9.35 3.14 -14.68
CA ALA A 386 8.81 1.93 -14.07
C ALA A 386 9.87 1.24 -13.20
N ASP A 387 9.44 0.74 -12.04
CA ASP A 387 10.35 0.20 -11.03
C ASP A 387 10.09 -1.27 -10.73
N SER A 388 11.20 -1.99 -10.55
CA SER A 388 11.19 -3.40 -10.16
C SER A 388 10.81 -3.57 -8.69
N GLU A 389 10.41 -4.78 -8.32
CA GLU A 389 10.41 -5.21 -6.92
C GLU A 389 11.78 -5.02 -6.23
N TRP A 390 11.74 -4.69 -4.94
CA TRP A 390 12.93 -4.57 -4.12
C TRP A 390 13.66 -5.91 -3.94
N SER A 391 14.99 -5.87 -4.02
CA SER A 391 15.90 -6.95 -3.67
C SER A 391 16.72 -6.56 -2.44
N TYR A 392 17.11 -7.57 -1.67
CA TYR A 392 17.71 -7.37 -0.35
C TYR A 392 18.95 -8.24 -0.20
N ILE A 393 20.02 -7.67 0.36
CA ILE A 393 21.18 -8.43 0.83
C ILE A 393 21.60 -7.89 2.19
N ILE A 394 21.93 -8.80 3.11
CA ILE A 394 22.36 -8.42 4.46
C ILE A 394 23.87 -8.53 4.52
N VAL A 395 24.52 -7.49 5.02
CA VAL A 395 25.97 -7.43 5.17
C VAL A 395 26.36 -7.13 6.61
N THR A 396 27.40 -7.80 7.12
CA THR A 396 27.93 -7.60 8.47
C THR A 396 29.33 -6.99 8.41
N MET A 397 29.48 -5.81 9.01
CA MET A 397 30.74 -5.08 9.11
C MET A 397 31.38 -5.26 10.48
N ALA A 398 32.61 -5.75 10.50
CA ALA A 398 33.36 -5.99 11.73
C ALA A 398 34.84 -5.62 11.55
N ASP A 399 35.42 -4.93 12.53
CA ASP A 399 36.84 -4.55 12.51
C ASP A 399 37.54 -4.82 13.84
N LYS A 400 37.02 -4.27 14.95
CA LYS A 400 37.52 -4.56 16.32
C LYS A 400 37.04 -5.92 16.82
N HIS A 401 35.96 -6.41 16.24
CA HIS A 401 35.37 -7.70 16.54
C HIS A 401 35.55 -8.67 15.38
N VAL A 402 35.56 -9.96 15.70
CA VAL A 402 35.52 -11.05 14.72
C VAL A 402 34.14 -11.67 14.74
N VAL A 403 33.47 -11.73 13.59
CA VAL A 403 32.21 -12.45 13.43
C VAL A 403 32.44 -13.94 13.65
N ASP A 404 31.70 -14.56 14.57
CA ASP A 404 31.77 -16.00 14.85
C ASP A 404 30.65 -16.74 14.12
N GLN A 405 29.40 -16.43 14.46
CA GLN A 405 28.23 -17.13 13.93
C GLN A 405 27.15 -16.15 13.48
N ARG A 406 26.41 -16.52 12.43
CA ARG A 406 25.46 -15.65 11.76
C ARG A 406 24.28 -16.46 11.21
N GLN A 407 23.07 -16.04 11.55
CA GLN A 407 21.80 -16.42 10.93
C GLN A 407 21.06 -15.13 10.59
N ILE A 408 20.75 -14.92 9.32
CA ILE A 408 20.24 -13.66 8.76
C ILE A 408 18.99 -13.85 7.91
N LYS A 409 18.51 -15.08 7.74
CA LYS A 409 17.29 -15.36 6.99
C LYS A 409 16.08 -14.84 7.78
N GLN A 410 15.33 -13.90 7.19
CA GLN A 410 14.18 -13.25 7.83
C GLN A 410 12.87 -13.70 7.15
N ASP A 411 12.05 -14.49 7.83
CA ASP A 411 10.76 -14.98 7.29
C ASP A 411 9.54 -14.62 8.17
N TYR A 412 9.66 -14.62 9.50
CA TYR A 412 8.60 -14.18 10.44
C TYR A 412 9.21 -13.65 11.75
N ALA A 413 8.35 -13.26 12.70
CA ALA A 413 8.79 -12.75 14.00
C ALA A 413 8.01 -13.36 15.16
N TYR A 414 8.71 -13.63 16.27
CA TYR A 414 8.10 -14.05 17.53
C TYR A 414 8.10 -12.92 18.55
N LEU A 415 6.94 -12.66 19.13
CA LEU A 415 6.80 -11.66 20.20
C LEU A 415 7.66 -11.99 21.42
N ILE A 416 8.25 -10.96 21.98
CA ILE A 416 8.98 -10.99 23.25
C ILE A 416 8.19 -10.17 24.27
N ASN A 417 7.96 -10.71 25.46
CA ASN A 417 7.42 -9.96 26.59
C ASN A 417 7.88 -10.56 27.93
N ASP A 418 7.33 -10.06 29.03
CA ASP A 418 7.61 -10.48 30.40
C ASP A 418 7.37 -11.98 30.67
N THR A 419 6.43 -12.60 29.95
CA THR A 419 6.10 -14.03 30.07
C THR A 419 6.57 -14.88 28.89
N ARG A 420 6.67 -14.30 27.70
CA ARG A 420 7.10 -14.95 26.47
C ARG A 420 8.58 -14.65 26.21
N TRP A 421 9.42 -15.60 26.55
CA TRP A 421 10.87 -15.52 26.35
C TRP A 421 11.26 -16.39 25.18
N LEU A 422 12.29 -15.98 24.47
CA LEU A 422 12.81 -16.68 23.30
C LEU A 422 14.26 -17.04 23.56
N ALA A 423 14.73 -18.14 22.98
CA ALA A 423 16.14 -18.49 23.04
C ALA A 423 16.60 -19.12 21.73
N GLN A 424 17.84 -18.82 21.36
CA GLN A 424 18.53 -19.45 20.24
C GLN A 424 19.78 -20.13 20.79
N SER A 425 19.93 -21.44 20.56
CA SER A 425 21.19 -22.10 20.86
C SER A 425 22.23 -21.85 19.76
N PHE A 426 23.49 -21.87 20.15
CA PHE A 426 24.63 -21.63 19.26
C PHE A 426 25.88 -22.35 19.80
N VAL A 427 26.80 -22.71 18.92
CA VAL A 427 28.02 -23.47 19.26
C VAL A 427 29.24 -22.65 18.83
N PRO A 428 29.78 -21.74 19.67
CA PRO A 428 30.85 -20.82 19.32
C PRO A 428 32.09 -21.54 18.77
N THR A 429 32.75 -20.90 17.81
CA THR A 429 34.08 -21.30 17.34
C THR A 429 35.18 -20.48 18.01
N LEU A 430 34.84 -19.32 18.56
CA LEU A 430 35.75 -18.46 19.31
C LEU A 430 35.70 -18.73 20.83
N PRO A 431 36.81 -18.54 21.56
CA PRO A 431 36.87 -18.80 23.01
C PRO A 431 36.25 -17.68 23.85
N ASN A 432 35.75 -16.63 23.22
CA ASN A 432 35.12 -15.51 23.90
C ASN A 432 33.96 -14.95 23.07
N LEU A 433 33.03 -14.29 23.75
CA LEU A 433 31.93 -13.55 23.15
C LEU A 433 31.87 -12.15 23.76
N SER A 434 31.92 -11.13 22.91
CA SER A 434 31.98 -9.72 23.32
C SER A 434 30.78 -8.92 22.83
N LYS A 435 30.11 -9.36 21.75
CA LYS A 435 28.95 -8.69 21.18
C LYS A 435 27.99 -9.70 20.55
N VAL A 436 26.71 -9.42 20.63
CA VAL A 436 25.64 -10.10 19.89
C VAL A 436 24.79 -9.05 19.18
N GLU A 437 24.37 -9.30 17.96
CA GLU A 437 23.36 -8.51 17.26
C GLU A 437 22.11 -9.35 17.03
N LEU A 438 20.95 -8.76 17.29
CA LEU A 438 19.65 -9.39 17.05
C LEU A 438 18.88 -8.58 16.02
N CYS A 439 18.20 -9.26 15.11
CA CYS A 439 17.23 -8.61 14.22
C CYS A 439 15.87 -8.54 14.93
N LEU A 440 15.39 -7.32 15.18
CA LEU A 440 14.22 -7.03 16.00
C LEU A 440 13.21 -6.18 15.24
N ILE A 441 11.95 -6.26 15.64
CA ILE A 441 10.86 -5.35 15.26
C ILE A 441 10.32 -4.72 16.54
N ALA A 442 10.01 -3.42 16.51
CA ALA A 442 9.45 -2.72 17.64
C ALA A 442 8.31 -1.79 17.21
N TRP A 443 7.08 -2.05 17.65
CA TRP A 443 5.92 -1.25 17.20
C TRP A 443 5.65 -0.02 18.07
N LYS A 444 6.31 0.10 19.24
CA LYS A 444 6.00 1.12 20.24
C LYS A 444 7.25 1.57 20.99
N GLU A 445 7.26 2.86 21.35
CA GLU A 445 8.33 3.43 22.17
C GLU A 445 8.37 2.83 23.59
N GLY A 446 9.56 2.82 24.20
CA GLY A 446 9.74 2.50 25.61
C GLY A 446 9.72 1.01 25.95
N TYR A 447 9.76 0.13 24.94
CA TYR A 447 9.98 -1.30 25.13
C TYR A 447 11.47 -1.61 25.26
N ASP A 448 11.81 -2.39 26.27
CA ASP A 448 13.17 -2.89 26.46
C ASP A 448 13.31 -4.31 25.94
N VAL A 449 14.52 -4.66 25.51
CA VAL A 449 14.95 -6.03 25.28
C VAL A 449 16.20 -6.30 26.13
N GLU A 450 16.14 -7.33 26.95
CA GLU A 450 17.26 -7.90 27.70
C GLU A 450 17.74 -9.17 27.00
N VAL A 451 19.04 -9.23 26.73
CA VAL A 451 19.73 -10.37 26.15
C VAL A 451 20.67 -10.96 27.18
N ALA A 452 20.56 -12.27 27.39
CA ALA A 452 21.36 -13.04 28.33
C ALA A 452 22.05 -14.21 27.63
N ILE A 453 23.31 -14.46 27.96
CA ILE A 453 24.07 -15.63 27.48
C ILE A 453 24.08 -16.67 28.58
N LYS A 454 23.62 -17.90 28.29
CA LYS A 454 23.56 -19.01 29.24
C LYS A 454 24.36 -20.22 28.79
N ASP A 455 24.91 -20.96 29.75
CA ASP A 455 25.67 -22.21 29.51
C ASP A 455 24.80 -23.48 29.36
N GLY A 456 23.49 -23.28 29.30
CA GLY A 456 22.41 -24.23 29.07
C GLY A 456 21.06 -23.48 29.10
N ILE A 457 20.02 -24.03 28.49
CA ILE A 457 18.71 -23.34 28.40
C ILE A 457 18.12 -23.01 29.79
N ASP A 458 18.27 -23.92 30.75
CA ASP A 458 17.97 -23.76 32.18
C ASP A 458 19.25 -23.60 33.02
N GLY A 459 20.38 -23.37 32.36
CA GLY A 459 21.71 -23.25 32.96
C GLY A 459 21.98 -21.91 33.62
N LYS A 460 23.24 -21.69 33.96
CA LYS A 460 23.75 -20.45 34.56
C LYS A 460 23.78 -19.34 33.52
N GLU A 461 23.32 -18.15 33.91
CA GLU A 461 23.54 -16.91 33.18
C GLU A 461 25.01 -16.48 33.32
N LEU A 462 25.72 -16.43 32.20
CA LEU A 462 27.13 -16.03 32.12
C LEU A 462 27.26 -14.52 32.04
N ALA A 463 26.39 -13.88 31.26
CA ALA A 463 26.33 -12.44 31.10
C ALA A 463 24.93 -12.00 30.65
N LYS A 464 24.62 -10.72 30.87
CA LYS A 464 23.40 -10.10 30.36
C LYS A 464 23.56 -8.61 30.14
N THR A 465 22.73 -8.06 29.27
CA THR A 465 22.67 -6.63 28.98
C THR A 465 21.28 -6.29 28.42
N SER A 466 20.86 -5.03 28.51
CA SER A 466 19.54 -4.61 28.02
C SER A 466 19.60 -3.24 27.33
N LYS A 467 18.64 -3.00 26.43
CA LYS A 467 18.46 -1.75 25.70
C LYS A 467 16.99 -1.42 25.53
N ILE A 468 16.68 -0.12 25.43
CA ILE A 468 15.41 0.34 24.87
C ILE A 468 15.51 0.24 23.35
N ILE A 469 14.47 -0.29 22.72
CA ILE A 469 14.40 -0.47 21.26
C ILE A 469 13.56 0.67 20.69
N GLU A 470 14.13 1.37 19.71
CA GLU A 470 13.41 2.42 18.98
C GLU A 470 12.34 1.79 18.09
N PRO A 471 11.16 2.42 17.91
CA PRO A 471 10.13 1.88 17.04
C PRO A 471 10.60 1.76 15.58
N THR A 472 10.15 0.70 14.91
CA THR A 472 10.24 0.49 13.47
C THR A 472 8.95 0.90 12.79
N ASP A 473 9.04 1.21 11.50
CA ASP A 473 7.84 1.39 10.67
C ASP A 473 7.22 0.02 10.37
N ASP A 474 6.06 -0.24 10.96
CA ASP A 474 5.28 -1.47 10.74
C ASP A 474 6.11 -2.76 10.92
N TRP A 475 6.36 -3.51 9.84
CA TRP A 475 7.13 -4.76 9.86
C TRP A 475 8.60 -4.60 9.48
N ARG A 476 9.09 -3.37 9.27
CA ARG A 476 10.53 -3.13 9.03
C ARG A 476 11.35 -3.67 10.20
N THR A 477 12.47 -4.28 9.88
CA THR A 477 13.36 -4.89 10.87
C THR A 477 14.55 -3.97 11.15
N GLN A 478 15.18 -4.17 12.31
CA GLN A 478 16.41 -3.46 12.67
C GLN A 478 17.39 -4.40 13.36
N TRP A 479 18.68 -4.25 13.06
CA TRP A 479 19.75 -4.98 13.74
C TRP A 479 20.25 -4.20 14.95
N VAL A 480 20.06 -4.77 16.14
CA VAL A 480 20.40 -4.12 17.41
C VAL A 480 21.56 -4.85 18.07
N SER A 481 22.66 -4.13 18.30
CA SER A 481 23.84 -4.67 18.98
C SER A 481 23.71 -4.65 20.51
N PHE A 482 24.13 -5.73 21.17
CA PHE A 482 24.21 -5.94 22.61
C PHE A 482 25.64 -6.33 22.95
N SER A 483 26.35 -5.43 23.66
CA SER A 483 27.75 -5.65 24.05
C SER A 483 27.86 -6.24 25.45
N PHE A 484 28.83 -7.13 25.61
CA PHE A 484 29.17 -7.80 26.85
C PHE A 484 30.63 -7.50 27.20
N ILE A 485 30.98 -7.65 28.48
CA ILE A 485 32.39 -7.71 28.90
C ILE A 485 32.83 -9.14 28.62
N ASP A 486 33.82 -9.33 27.74
CA ASP A 486 34.30 -10.61 27.19
C ASP A 486 33.91 -11.84 28.01
N VAL A 487 32.89 -12.54 27.52
CA VAL A 487 32.36 -13.76 28.13
C VAL A 487 33.23 -14.92 27.68
N GLU A 488 33.91 -15.58 28.62
CA GLU A 488 34.69 -16.78 28.31
C GLU A 488 33.77 -17.94 27.90
N LEU A 489 33.99 -18.46 26.69
CA LEU A 489 33.26 -19.60 26.12
C LEU A 489 34.24 -20.75 25.80
N ILE A 490 33.71 -21.96 25.73
CA ILE A 490 34.46 -23.14 25.31
C ILE A 490 34.05 -23.43 23.87
N PRO A 491 34.96 -23.30 22.88
CA PRO A 491 34.64 -23.61 21.50
C PRO A 491 34.10 -25.04 21.35
N GLY A 492 33.03 -25.20 20.57
CA GLY A 492 32.37 -26.50 20.36
C GLY A 492 31.41 -26.94 21.47
N LYS A 493 31.26 -26.17 22.56
CA LYS A 493 30.21 -26.38 23.57
C LYS A 493 28.98 -25.54 23.20
N GLU A 494 27.77 -26.07 23.35
CA GLU A 494 26.54 -25.31 23.12
C GLU A 494 26.26 -24.28 24.23
N TYR A 495 25.80 -23.10 23.81
CA TYR A 495 25.35 -21.98 24.63
C TYR A 495 24.02 -21.42 24.09
N TYR A 496 23.38 -20.54 24.85
CA TYR A 496 22.06 -20.01 24.53
C TYR A 496 22.04 -18.49 24.63
N ILE A 497 21.57 -17.84 23.57
CA ILE A 497 21.17 -16.43 23.57
C ILE A 497 19.71 -16.40 23.99
N VAL A 498 19.40 -15.87 25.17
CA VAL A 498 18.04 -15.75 25.71
C VAL A 498 17.60 -14.30 25.64
N CYS A 499 16.45 -14.06 25.03
CA CYS A 499 15.87 -12.76 24.78
C CYS A 499 14.52 -12.62 25.52
N ARG A 500 14.35 -11.52 26.26
CA ARG A 500 13.14 -11.20 27.05
C ARG A 500 12.92 -9.69 27.16
N SER A 501 11.73 -9.27 27.55
CA SER A 501 11.40 -7.86 27.82
C SER A 501 10.84 -7.72 29.23
N SER A 502 11.02 -6.56 29.87
CA SER A 502 10.36 -6.25 31.13
C SER A 502 8.88 -5.87 30.97
N LYS A 503 8.43 -5.62 29.74
CA LYS A 503 7.07 -5.18 29.41
C LYS A 503 6.17 -6.36 29.07
N GLU A 504 4.90 -6.23 29.46
CA GLU A 504 3.83 -7.12 29.01
C GLU A 504 3.31 -6.71 27.61
N GLY A 505 2.59 -7.63 26.96
CA GLY A 505 1.84 -7.32 25.75
C GLY A 505 2.61 -7.50 24.43
N TRP A 506 2.23 -6.69 23.44
CA TRP A 506 2.72 -6.71 22.06
C TRP A 506 3.43 -5.38 21.79
N GLY A 507 4.75 -5.42 21.63
CA GLY A 507 5.55 -4.22 21.39
C GLY A 507 6.92 -4.48 20.80
N VAL A 508 7.52 -5.64 21.07
CA VAL A 508 8.78 -6.07 20.45
C VAL A 508 8.74 -7.53 20.02
N ALA A 509 9.45 -7.86 18.96
CA ALA A 509 9.59 -9.22 18.46
C ALA A 509 11.03 -9.51 17.97
N TRP A 510 11.41 -10.78 18.03
CA TRP A 510 12.64 -11.29 17.42
C TRP A 510 12.30 -11.90 16.06
N VAL A 511 12.98 -11.43 15.02
CA VAL A 511 12.88 -11.99 13.67
C VAL A 511 13.56 -13.35 13.61
N VAL A 512 12.99 -14.26 12.84
CA VAL A 512 13.43 -15.65 12.68
C VAL A 512 13.26 -16.09 11.21
N GLY A 513 13.97 -17.13 10.79
CA GLY A 513 13.90 -17.70 9.43
C GLY A 513 13.72 -19.22 9.43
N GLU A 514 13.21 -19.77 8.32
CA GLU A 514 12.96 -21.20 8.11
C GLU A 514 14.21 -21.99 7.67
N GLU A 515 15.32 -21.30 7.41
CA GLU A 515 16.59 -21.95 7.10
C GLU A 515 17.29 -22.38 8.39
N ALA A 516 17.49 -23.69 8.53
CA ALA A 516 18.14 -24.26 9.70
C ALA A 516 19.56 -23.70 9.85
N TYR A 517 19.79 -23.01 10.95
CA TYR A 517 21.12 -22.72 11.47
C TYR A 517 21.74 -24.04 11.96
N ASP A 518 22.73 -24.55 11.23
CA ASP A 518 23.29 -25.91 11.43
C ASP A 518 23.78 -26.21 12.85
N ASN A 519 24.03 -25.19 13.67
CA ASN A 519 24.67 -25.31 14.97
C ASN A 519 23.76 -24.87 16.12
N GLY A 520 22.44 -24.90 15.96
CA GLY A 520 21.54 -24.53 17.02
C GLY A 520 20.08 -24.86 16.75
N MET A 521 19.24 -24.51 17.71
CA MET A 521 17.80 -24.63 17.65
C MET A 521 17.15 -23.41 18.30
N PHE A 522 15.97 -23.03 17.80
CA PHE A 522 15.14 -22.01 18.40
C PHE A 522 14.18 -22.58 19.45
N TYR A 523 14.00 -21.82 20.53
CA TYR A 523 13.15 -22.18 21.65
C TYR A 523 12.25 -21.03 22.07
N THR A 524 11.05 -21.38 22.53
CA THR A 524 10.09 -20.45 23.11
C THR A 524 9.66 -20.91 24.48
N SER A 525 9.51 -19.96 25.39
CA SER A 525 8.90 -20.16 26.70
C SER A 525 7.66 -19.25 26.78
N ARG A 526 6.58 -19.74 27.40
CA ARG A 526 5.36 -18.94 27.65
C ARG A 526 5.13 -18.62 29.13
N ASN A 527 6.11 -18.94 29.98
CA ASN A 527 6.00 -18.84 31.43
C ASN A 527 7.30 -18.30 32.06
N ALA A 528 7.90 -17.29 31.43
CA ALA A 528 9.10 -16.58 31.90
C ALA A 528 10.32 -17.50 32.15
N GLY A 529 10.55 -18.45 31.25
CA GLY A 529 11.71 -19.34 31.22
C GLY A 529 11.59 -20.56 32.14
N ASN A 530 10.40 -20.87 32.66
CA ASN A 530 10.20 -22.06 33.51
C ASN A 530 10.04 -23.35 32.68
N GLU A 531 9.47 -23.25 31.47
CA GLU A 531 9.36 -24.36 30.52
C GLU A 531 9.69 -23.88 29.11
N TRP A 532 10.55 -24.62 28.42
CA TRP A 532 10.96 -24.33 27.06
C TRP A 532 10.38 -25.35 26.07
N ARG A 533 10.02 -24.85 24.89
CA ARG A 533 9.60 -25.65 23.74
C ARG A 533 10.48 -25.30 22.57
N GLU A 534 11.13 -26.32 22.03
CA GLU A 534 11.83 -26.25 20.76
C GLU A 534 10.82 -25.98 19.63
N VAL A 535 11.22 -25.14 18.69
CA VAL A 535 10.47 -24.87 17.46
C VAL A 535 11.30 -25.42 16.31
N ASN A 536 10.77 -26.43 15.64
CA ASN A 536 11.49 -27.10 14.56
C ASN A 536 11.54 -26.21 13.31
N GLN A 537 12.65 -26.30 12.57
CA GLN A 537 12.82 -25.63 11.26
C GLN A 537 12.76 -24.11 11.33
N VAL A 538 13.09 -23.54 12.50
CA VAL A 538 13.11 -22.11 12.73
C VAL A 538 14.38 -21.77 13.47
N ASP A 539 15.06 -20.71 13.04
CA ASP A 539 16.16 -20.13 13.79
C ASP A 539 16.02 -18.62 13.88
N ALA A 540 16.39 -18.08 15.04
CA ALA A 540 16.37 -16.64 15.22
C ALA A 540 17.48 -15.96 14.42
N CYS A 541 17.20 -14.73 13.99
CA CYS A 541 18.18 -13.90 13.32
C CYS A 541 19.15 -13.30 14.33
N PHE A 542 20.41 -13.70 14.27
CA PHE A 542 21.45 -13.21 15.16
C PHE A 542 22.83 -13.20 14.51
N VAL A 543 23.71 -12.37 15.06
CA VAL A 543 25.15 -12.42 14.79
C VAL A 543 25.90 -12.43 16.12
N THR A 544 26.85 -13.34 16.29
CA THR A 544 27.76 -13.39 17.45
C THR A 544 29.14 -12.92 17.05
N TYR A 545 29.82 -12.29 18.00
CA TYR A 545 31.13 -11.71 17.81
C TYR A 545 32.06 -12.06 18.97
N GLY A 546 33.30 -12.39 18.66
CA GLY A 546 34.42 -12.42 19.61
C GLY A 546 35.30 -11.18 19.50
N ALA A 547 36.18 -11.01 20.48
CA ALA A 547 37.30 -10.08 20.45
C ALA A 547 38.43 -10.61 19.55
N GLU A 548 39.12 -9.70 18.84
CA GLU A 548 40.35 -9.99 18.09
C GLU A 548 41.52 -10.49 18.96
#